data_AF-A0A2E0WX08-F1
#
_entry.id   AF-A0A2E0WX08-F1
#
_cell.length_a   1.000
_cell.length_b   1.000
_cell.length_c   1.000
_cell.angle_alpha   90.00
_cell.angle_beta   90.00
_cell.angle_gamma   90.00
#
_symmetry.space_group_name_H-M   'P 1'
#
loop_
_entity.id
_entity.type
_entity.pdbx_description
1 polymer ?
#
loop_
_entity_poly.entity_id
_entity_poly.type
_entity_poly.pdbx_seq_one_letter_code
_entity_poly.pdbx_strand_id
1 'polypeptide(L)'
;MNKKSVRISLVACGTLLLLAGGAWGLGWFDSSDPIVDELKSMMTEGPPTREQGEAMRRVIDERTEGMTDDEKREFFREKMMPVFVSMMAKRFSDEYDAMMAMSPEERTKELDRRIDEMQEMRNRSGGPPQGRGGPPSPARVNEFRVKMLDMISPDQRTKLENGMQMMRNRMDERGIQVPPGPGGGFF
;
A
#
# COMPACT_ATOMS: atom_id res chain seq x y z
N MET A 1 -24.51 19.98 52.22
CA MET A 1 -24.04 20.02 50.82
C MET A 1 -24.05 21.45 50.30
N ASN A 2 -22.89 21.98 49.94
CA ASN A 2 -22.73 23.39 49.62
C ASN A 2 -23.13 23.65 48.15
N LYS A 3 -24.18 24.43 47.90
CA LYS A 3 -24.72 24.66 46.54
C LYS A 3 -23.70 25.28 45.57
N LYS A 4 -22.62 25.87 46.11
CA LYS A 4 -21.51 26.45 45.33
C LYS A 4 -20.56 25.39 44.74
N SER A 5 -20.29 24.29 45.43
CA SER A 5 -19.41 23.23 44.90
C SER A 5 -20.08 22.39 43.81
N VAL A 6 -21.40 22.20 43.88
CA VAL A 6 -22.16 21.49 42.83
C VAL A 6 -22.18 22.25 41.51
N ARG A 7 -22.26 23.59 41.56
CA ARG A 7 -22.26 24.45 40.36
C ARG A 7 -20.89 24.51 39.68
N ILE A 8 -19.80 24.48 40.44
CA ILE A 8 -18.44 24.48 39.89
C ILE A 8 -18.13 23.15 39.20
N SER A 9 -18.55 22.01 39.76
CA SER A 9 -18.40 20.70 39.10
C SER A 9 -19.15 20.59 37.78
N LEU A 10 -20.37 21.12 37.69
CA LEU A 10 -21.18 21.05 36.46
C LEU A 10 -20.59 21.88 35.31
N VAL A 11 -20.05 23.07 35.61
CA VAL A 11 -19.38 23.92 34.61
C VAL A 11 -18.05 23.29 34.17
N ALA A 12 -17.28 22.72 35.09
CA ALA A 12 -16.03 22.05 34.76
C ALA A 12 -16.23 20.82 33.85
N CYS A 13 -17.25 19.99 34.11
CA CYS A 13 -17.59 18.86 33.25
C CYS A 13 -18.09 19.29 31.86
N GLY A 14 -18.88 20.37 31.77
CA GLY A 14 -19.38 20.89 30.49
C GLY A 14 -18.25 21.41 29.59
N THR A 15 -17.28 22.13 30.15
CA THR A 15 -16.13 22.64 29.39
C THR A 15 -15.21 21.51 28.92
N LEU A 16 -15.03 20.45 29.72
CA LEU A 16 -14.22 19.29 29.35
C LEU A 16 -14.87 18.46 28.22
N LEU A 17 -16.20 18.32 28.23
CA LEU A 17 -16.95 17.68 27.14
C LEU A 17 -16.93 18.51 25.85
N LEU A 18 -16.97 19.84 25.95
CA LEU A 18 -16.86 20.73 24.78
C LEU A 18 -15.45 20.74 24.18
N LEU A 19 -14.40 20.64 25.00
CA LEU A 19 -13.02 20.49 24.52
C LEU A 19 -12.78 19.12 23.90
N ALA A 20 -13.33 18.05 24.48
CA ALA A 20 -13.28 16.71 23.89
C ALA A 20 -14.04 16.63 22.56
N GLY A 21 -15.22 17.26 22.47
CA GLY A 21 -16.00 17.35 21.23
C GLY A 21 -15.36 18.24 20.16
N GLY A 22 -14.71 19.34 20.57
CA GLY A 22 -13.96 20.22 19.68
C GLY A 22 -12.71 19.55 19.10
N ALA A 23 -12.01 18.73 19.88
CA ALA A 23 -10.88 17.93 19.42
C ALA A 23 -11.30 16.84 18.41
N TRP A 24 -12.50 16.27 18.56
CA TRP A 24 -13.11 15.37 17.57
C TRP A 24 -13.48 16.10 16.26
N GLY A 25 -14.10 17.28 16.36
CA GLY A 25 -14.51 18.06 15.17
C GLY A 25 -13.35 18.64 14.34
N LEU A 26 -12.17 18.79 14.94
CA LEU A 26 -10.95 19.28 14.28
C LEU A 26 -10.07 18.17 13.69
N GLY A 27 -10.50 16.91 13.75
CA GLY A 27 -9.74 15.79 13.20
C GLY A 27 -8.45 15.46 13.99
N TRP A 28 -8.36 15.88 15.25
CA TRP A 28 -7.18 15.62 16.08
C TRP A 28 -7.09 14.15 16.53
N PHE A 29 -8.23 13.46 16.53
CA PHE A 29 -8.31 12.01 16.55
C PHE A 29 -8.57 11.52 15.12
N ASP A 30 -7.55 11.64 14.27
CA ASP A 30 -7.52 10.88 13.01
C ASP A 30 -7.61 9.40 13.43
N SER A 31 -8.80 8.83 13.26
CA SER A 31 -9.09 7.45 13.59
C SER A 31 -8.43 6.56 12.55
N SER A 32 -7.11 6.57 12.53
CA SER A 32 -6.31 5.52 11.93
C SER A 32 -6.85 4.22 12.48
N ASP A 33 -7.32 3.36 11.58
CA ASP A 33 -7.81 2.04 11.97
C ASP A 33 -6.69 1.37 12.80
N PRO A 34 -6.95 0.92 14.04
CA PRO A 34 -5.90 0.36 14.89
C PRO A 34 -5.18 -0.81 14.22
N ILE A 35 -5.84 -1.51 13.28
CA ILE A 35 -5.23 -2.56 12.46
C ILE A 35 -4.20 -1.98 11.49
N VAL A 36 -4.52 -0.84 10.86
CA VAL A 36 -3.60 -0.15 9.94
C VAL A 36 -2.37 0.33 10.70
N ASP A 37 -2.53 0.83 11.93
CA ASP A 37 -1.42 1.28 12.76
C ASP A 37 -0.57 0.12 13.29
N GLU A 38 -1.21 -0.95 13.76
CA GLU A 38 -0.54 -2.18 14.19
C GLU A 38 0.28 -2.76 13.02
N LEU A 39 -0.32 -2.89 11.84
CA LEU A 39 0.38 -3.36 10.65
C LEU A 39 1.52 -2.41 10.25
N LYS A 40 1.28 -1.10 10.23
CA LYS A 40 2.33 -0.10 9.96
C LYS A 40 3.52 -0.27 10.91
N SER A 41 3.27 -0.47 12.20
CA SER A 41 4.32 -0.65 13.21
C SER A 41 5.14 -1.92 12.99
N MET A 42 4.54 -3.00 12.46
CA MET A 42 5.26 -4.24 12.15
C MET A 42 6.20 -4.10 10.94
N MET A 43 6.12 -2.99 10.18
CA MET A 43 6.83 -2.82 8.91
C MET A 43 7.76 -1.61 8.89
N THR A 44 7.98 -0.94 10.02
CA THR A 44 8.86 0.24 10.10
C THR A 44 10.34 -0.09 9.89
N GLU A 45 10.76 -1.36 9.91
CA GLU A 45 12.17 -1.76 9.96
C GLU A 45 12.64 -2.63 8.77
N GLY A 46 12.12 -2.39 7.56
CA GLY A 46 12.62 -3.03 6.33
C GLY A 46 11.73 -4.17 5.82
N PRO A 47 12.24 -5.09 4.97
CA PRO A 47 11.44 -6.18 4.45
C PRO A 47 10.93 -7.05 5.60
N PRO A 48 9.63 -7.44 5.59
CA PRO A 48 9.07 -8.18 6.71
C PRO A 48 9.84 -9.49 6.90
N THR A 49 10.26 -9.74 8.14
CA THR A 49 10.83 -11.04 8.51
C THR A 49 9.77 -12.13 8.36
N ARG A 50 10.19 -13.40 8.32
CA ARG A 50 9.25 -14.52 8.28
C ARG A 50 8.26 -14.47 9.45
N GLU A 51 8.75 -14.15 10.65
CA GLU A 51 7.94 -14.03 11.85
C GLU A 51 6.95 -12.86 11.75
N GLN A 52 7.37 -11.70 11.24
CA GLN A 52 6.48 -10.56 10.97
C GLN A 52 5.41 -10.92 9.92
N GLY A 53 5.78 -11.66 8.87
CA GLY A 53 4.83 -12.15 7.87
C GLY A 53 3.79 -13.12 8.46
N GLU A 54 4.22 -14.03 9.32
CA GLU A 54 3.32 -14.97 10.02
C GLU A 54 2.45 -14.25 11.07
N ALA A 55 2.96 -13.22 11.73
CA ALA A 55 2.17 -12.36 12.63
C ALA A 55 1.11 -11.56 11.86
N MET A 56 1.49 -10.89 10.77
CA MET A 56 0.56 -10.17 9.90
C MET A 56 -0.54 -11.10 9.38
N ARG A 57 -0.16 -12.31 8.94
CA ARG A 57 -1.12 -13.30 8.47
C ARG A 57 -2.11 -13.70 9.56
N ARG A 58 -1.64 -13.98 10.78
CA ARG A 58 -2.51 -14.31 11.92
C ARG A 58 -3.50 -13.19 12.22
N VAL A 59 -3.03 -11.94 12.27
CA VAL A 59 -3.91 -10.78 12.50
C VAL A 59 -4.97 -10.68 11.40
N ILE A 60 -4.60 -10.86 10.13
CA ILE A 60 -5.57 -10.85 9.02
C ILE A 60 -6.55 -12.02 9.14
N ASP A 61 -6.07 -13.23 9.41
CA ASP A 61 -6.89 -14.44 9.52
C ASP A 61 -7.90 -14.32 10.66
N GLU A 62 -7.48 -13.88 11.85
CA GLU A 62 -8.36 -13.63 13.01
C GLU A 62 -9.41 -12.54 12.72
N ARG A 63 -9.01 -11.46 12.03
CA ARG A 63 -9.92 -10.35 11.71
C ARG A 63 -10.92 -10.68 10.62
N THR A 64 -10.56 -11.59 9.72
CA THR A 64 -11.45 -12.03 8.63
C THR A 64 -12.21 -13.30 8.96
N GLU A 65 -12.06 -13.83 10.18
CA GLU A 65 -12.81 -14.96 10.68
C GLU A 65 -14.31 -14.62 10.71
N GLY A 66 -15.14 -15.49 10.13
CA GLY A 66 -16.58 -15.27 10.03
C GLY A 66 -17.02 -14.25 8.96
N MET A 67 -16.12 -13.52 8.31
CA MET A 67 -16.47 -12.64 7.20
C MET A 67 -16.81 -13.44 5.93
N THR A 68 -17.83 -12.97 5.23
CA THR A 68 -18.15 -13.40 3.86
C THR A 68 -17.05 -12.99 2.88
N ASP A 69 -17.04 -13.58 1.69
CA ASP A 69 -16.07 -13.23 0.63
C ASP A 69 -16.18 -11.75 0.20
N ASP A 70 -17.38 -11.16 0.30
CA ASP A 70 -17.60 -9.75 -0.05
C ASP A 70 -17.00 -8.82 1.00
N GLU A 71 -17.24 -9.11 2.27
CA GLU A 71 -16.65 -8.38 3.40
C GLU A 71 -15.13 -8.50 3.42
N LYS A 72 -14.59 -9.68 3.11
CA LYS A 72 -13.13 -9.89 2.97
C LYS A 72 -12.55 -9.03 1.85
N ARG A 73 -13.23 -8.93 0.71
CA ARG A 73 -12.80 -8.09 -0.42
C ARG A 73 -12.85 -6.61 -0.08
N GLU A 74 -13.85 -6.17 0.66
CA GLU A 74 -13.95 -4.79 1.14
C GLU A 74 -12.88 -4.47 2.18
N PHE A 75 -12.71 -5.34 3.18
CA PHE A 75 -11.65 -5.25 4.18
C PHE A 75 -10.27 -5.13 3.51
N PHE A 76 -9.98 -6.00 2.54
CA PHE A 76 -8.71 -5.93 1.83
C PHE A 76 -8.56 -4.61 1.07
N ARG A 77 -9.59 -4.17 0.33
CA ARG A 77 -9.54 -2.96 -0.49
C ARG A 77 -9.41 -1.67 0.31
N GLU A 78 -10.10 -1.58 1.44
CA GLU A 78 -10.17 -0.34 2.21
C GLU A 78 -9.15 -0.28 3.33
N LYS A 79 -8.82 -1.41 3.96
CA LYS A 79 -7.92 -1.45 5.13
C LYS A 79 -6.52 -1.93 4.77
N MET A 80 -6.41 -2.98 3.97
CA MET A 80 -5.11 -3.58 3.68
C MET A 80 -4.40 -2.91 2.51
N MET A 81 -5.11 -2.48 1.48
CA MET A 81 -4.49 -1.89 0.29
C MET A 81 -3.66 -0.65 0.59
N PRO A 82 -4.08 0.33 1.41
CA PRO A 82 -3.22 1.47 1.76
C PRO A 82 -1.88 1.04 2.35
N VAL A 83 -1.92 0.03 3.22
CA VAL A 83 -0.75 -0.56 3.86
C VAL A 83 0.16 -1.22 2.82
N PHE A 84 -0.39 -2.10 1.98
CA PHE A 84 0.37 -2.77 0.93
C PHE A 84 0.97 -1.80 -0.10
N VAL A 85 0.19 -0.80 -0.53
CA VAL A 85 0.65 0.22 -1.50
C VAL A 85 1.80 1.02 -0.91
N SER A 86 1.70 1.47 0.34
CA SER A 86 2.79 2.20 1.01
C SER A 86 4.07 1.37 1.14
N MET A 87 3.94 0.08 1.48
CA MET A 87 5.08 -0.83 1.57
C MET A 87 5.74 -1.02 0.21
N MET A 88 4.93 -1.28 -0.81
CA MET A 88 5.41 -1.47 -2.17
C MET A 88 6.12 -0.22 -2.69
N ALA A 89 5.53 0.96 -2.48
CA ALA A 89 6.10 2.24 -2.91
C ALA A 89 7.44 2.53 -2.20
N LYS A 90 7.51 2.29 -0.88
CA LYS A 90 8.76 2.43 -0.14
C LYS A 90 9.84 1.49 -0.67
N ARG A 91 9.52 0.20 -0.79
CA ARG A 91 10.45 -0.80 -1.30
C ARG A 91 10.95 -0.44 -2.70
N PHE A 92 10.04 -0.03 -3.58
CA PHE A 92 10.41 0.40 -4.93
C PHE A 92 11.36 1.60 -4.90
N SER A 93 11.06 2.61 -4.07
CA SER A 93 11.94 3.77 -3.91
C SER A 93 13.33 3.36 -3.44
N ASP A 94 13.42 2.51 -2.41
CA ASP A 94 14.69 2.04 -1.86
C ASP A 94 15.49 1.24 -2.91
N GLU A 95 14.81 0.38 -3.70
CA GLU A 95 15.43 -0.37 -4.79
C GLU A 95 15.87 0.54 -5.96
N TYR A 96 15.10 1.57 -6.28
CA TYR A 96 15.45 2.56 -7.30
C TYR A 96 16.71 3.33 -6.88
N ASP A 97 16.77 3.81 -5.64
CA ASP A 97 17.93 4.54 -5.13
C ASP A 97 19.19 3.65 -5.14
N ALA A 98 19.06 2.39 -4.73
CA ALA A 98 20.14 1.41 -4.81
C ALA A 98 20.61 1.18 -6.25
N MET A 99 19.68 1.08 -7.21
CA MET A 99 19.97 0.89 -8.63
C MET A 99 20.66 2.12 -9.26
N MET A 100 20.27 3.33 -8.84
CA MET A 100 20.89 4.57 -9.30
C MET A 100 22.28 4.80 -8.71
N ALA A 101 22.57 4.21 -7.55
CA ALA A 101 23.91 4.20 -6.96
C ALA A 101 24.89 3.24 -7.66
N MET A 102 24.39 2.27 -8.44
CA MET A 102 25.23 1.35 -9.24
C MET A 102 25.85 2.05 -10.45
N SER A 103 26.99 1.52 -10.93
CA SER A 103 27.56 1.94 -12.21
C SER A 103 26.61 1.62 -13.38
N PRO A 104 26.73 2.29 -14.55
CA PRO A 104 25.85 2.03 -15.69
C PRO A 104 25.86 0.58 -16.17
N GLU A 105 27.02 -0.09 -16.14
CA GLU A 105 27.17 -1.49 -16.54
C GLU A 105 26.46 -2.43 -15.55
N GLU A 106 26.68 -2.23 -14.26
CA GLU A 106 26.03 -3.01 -13.20
C GLU A 106 24.51 -2.82 -13.21
N ARG A 107 24.06 -1.58 -13.44
CA ARG A 107 22.63 -1.26 -13.56
C ARG A 107 21.99 -2.01 -14.72
N THR A 108 22.66 -2.07 -15.87
CA THR A 108 22.17 -2.80 -17.04
C THR A 108 22.05 -4.29 -16.73
N LYS A 109 23.07 -4.87 -16.09
CA LYS A 109 23.07 -6.28 -15.66
C LYS A 109 21.95 -6.58 -14.65
N GLU A 110 21.71 -5.67 -13.72
CA GLU A 110 20.64 -5.79 -12.73
C GLU A 110 19.25 -5.70 -13.38
N LEU A 111 19.05 -4.79 -14.34
CA LEU A 111 17.82 -4.73 -15.13
C LEU A 111 17.59 -6.02 -15.92
N ASP A 112 18.64 -6.57 -16.54
CA ASP A 112 18.56 -7.83 -17.27
C ASP A 112 18.14 -8.99 -16.35
N ARG A 113 18.78 -9.09 -15.17
CA ARG A 113 18.44 -10.09 -14.15
C ARG A 113 16.97 -9.98 -13.74
N ARG A 114 16.48 -8.77 -13.45
CA ARG A 114 15.07 -8.54 -13.09
C ARG A 114 14.12 -8.92 -14.20
N ILE A 115 14.46 -8.61 -15.45
CA ILE A 115 13.66 -8.99 -16.63
C ILE A 115 13.60 -10.51 -16.78
N ASP A 116 14.71 -11.21 -16.57
CA ASP A 116 14.77 -12.68 -16.63
C ASP A 116 13.92 -13.31 -15.53
N GLU A 117 14.00 -12.78 -14.31
CA GLU A 117 13.16 -13.21 -13.18
C GLU A 117 11.66 -12.98 -13.46
N MET A 118 11.31 -11.82 -14.04
CA MET A 118 9.92 -11.54 -14.44
C MET A 118 9.43 -12.51 -15.52
N GLN A 119 10.26 -12.82 -16.52
CA GLN A 119 9.91 -13.80 -17.55
C GLN A 119 9.79 -15.21 -16.98
N GLU A 120 10.70 -15.60 -16.09
CA GLU A 120 10.65 -16.90 -15.43
C GLU A 120 9.40 -17.04 -14.57
N MET A 121 9.08 -16.03 -13.75
CA MET A 121 7.83 -16.01 -12.97
C MET A 121 6.62 -16.10 -13.89
N ARG A 122 6.59 -15.36 -15.01
CA ARG A 122 5.50 -15.43 -15.99
C ARG A 122 5.35 -16.84 -16.57
N ASN A 123 6.47 -17.50 -16.89
CA ASN A 123 6.48 -18.86 -17.43
C ASN A 123 6.04 -19.89 -16.38
N ARG A 124 6.46 -19.73 -15.12
CA ARG A 124 6.08 -20.61 -14.01
C ARG A 124 4.63 -20.43 -13.56
N SER A 125 4.10 -19.21 -13.59
CA SER A 125 2.73 -18.90 -13.17
C SER A 125 1.67 -19.20 -14.24
N GLY A 126 2.06 -19.64 -15.44
CA GLY A 126 1.12 -20.13 -16.47
C GLY A 126 0.16 -19.08 -17.05
N GLY A 127 0.34 -17.80 -16.74
CA GLY A 127 -0.55 -16.71 -17.15
C GLY A 127 -0.93 -15.79 -15.97
N PRO A 128 -1.62 -14.67 -16.23
CA PRO A 128 -2.11 -13.80 -15.17
C PRO A 128 -3.01 -14.59 -14.22
N PRO A 129 -2.98 -14.30 -12.90
CA PRO A 129 -3.79 -15.01 -11.92
C PRO A 129 -5.26 -14.99 -12.36
N GLN A 130 -5.81 -16.16 -12.66
CA GLN A 130 -7.23 -16.35 -12.95
C GLN A 130 -8.01 -16.21 -11.62
N GLY A 131 -8.09 -14.98 -11.12
CA GLY A 131 -9.11 -14.63 -10.14
C GLY A 131 -10.49 -14.88 -10.76
N ARG A 132 -11.44 -15.34 -9.93
CA ARG A 132 -12.81 -15.75 -10.32
C ARG A 132 -13.70 -14.61 -10.83
N GLY A 133 -13.13 -13.53 -11.33
CA GLY A 133 -13.81 -12.42 -11.98
C GLY A 133 -12.98 -11.98 -13.18
N GLY A 134 -13.62 -11.78 -14.32
CA GLY A 134 -12.94 -11.33 -15.55
C GLY A 134 -12.13 -10.04 -15.33
N PRO A 135 -11.35 -9.62 -16.34
CA PRO A 135 -10.50 -8.44 -16.23
C PRO A 135 -11.33 -7.24 -15.74
N PRO A 136 -10.82 -6.47 -14.74
CA PRO A 136 -11.52 -5.30 -14.25
C PRO A 136 -11.81 -4.32 -15.39
N SER A 137 -12.93 -3.59 -15.31
CA SER A 137 -13.28 -2.59 -16.32
C SER A 137 -12.21 -1.48 -16.38
N PRO A 138 -11.98 -0.86 -17.55
CA PRO A 138 -11.00 0.22 -17.68
C PRO A 138 -11.22 1.37 -16.67
N ALA A 139 -12.49 1.70 -16.38
CA ALA A 139 -12.83 2.72 -15.39
C ALA A 139 -12.37 2.33 -13.98
N ARG A 140 -12.63 1.09 -13.55
CA ARG A 140 -12.21 0.59 -12.23
C ARG A 140 -10.68 0.56 -12.10
N VAL A 141 -9.99 0.22 -13.18
CA VAL A 141 -8.52 0.26 -13.21
C VAL A 141 -8.01 1.69 -13.05
N ASN A 142 -8.64 2.66 -13.72
CA ASN A 142 -8.25 4.06 -13.61
C ASN A 142 -8.51 4.61 -12.20
N GLU A 143 -9.67 4.33 -11.60
CA GLU A 143 -9.97 4.71 -10.21
C GLU A 143 -8.94 4.12 -9.24
N PHE A 144 -8.61 2.84 -9.42
CA PHE A 144 -7.60 2.17 -8.62
C PHE A 144 -6.22 2.82 -8.78
N ARG A 145 -5.84 3.17 -10.02
CA ARG A 145 -4.60 3.89 -10.32
C ARG A 145 -4.57 5.24 -9.59
N VAL A 146 -5.61 6.06 -9.70
CA VAL A 146 -5.69 7.36 -9.04
C VAL A 146 -5.58 7.19 -7.52
N LYS A 147 -6.35 6.27 -6.93
CA LYS A 147 -6.32 5.98 -5.49
C LYS A 147 -4.91 5.55 -5.03
N MET A 148 -4.22 4.75 -5.82
CA MET A 148 -2.82 4.38 -5.56
C MET A 148 -1.86 5.56 -5.64
N LEU A 149 -2.01 6.41 -6.66
CA LEU A 149 -1.17 7.59 -6.83
C LEU A 149 -1.33 8.58 -5.66
N ASP A 150 -2.53 8.70 -5.11
CA ASP A 150 -2.80 9.54 -3.93
C ASP A 150 -2.17 8.98 -2.64
N MET A 151 -1.86 7.68 -2.60
CA MET A 151 -1.23 7.01 -1.45
C MET A 151 0.30 7.08 -1.44
N ILE A 152 0.93 7.52 -2.53
CA ILE A 152 2.39 7.57 -2.67
C ILE A 152 2.87 9.02 -2.73
N SER A 153 4.07 9.29 -2.19
CA SER A 153 4.62 10.64 -2.23
C SER A 153 4.97 11.04 -3.68
N PRO A 154 5.02 12.35 -4.01
CA PRO A 154 5.44 12.82 -5.33
C PRO A 154 6.84 12.33 -5.74
N ASP A 155 7.76 12.23 -4.79
CA ASP A 155 9.11 11.69 -5.02
C ASP A 155 9.06 10.20 -5.37
N GLN A 156 8.32 9.40 -4.58
CA GLN A 156 8.14 7.96 -4.85
C GLN A 156 7.47 7.73 -6.21
N ARG A 157 6.50 8.57 -6.57
CA ARG A 157 5.85 8.52 -7.89
C ARG A 157 6.85 8.74 -9.01
N THR A 158 7.71 9.76 -8.89
CA THR A 158 8.74 10.05 -9.90
C THR A 158 9.72 8.89 -10.03
N LYS A 159 10.18 8.32 -8.91
CA LYS A 159 11.07 7.14 -8.92
C LYS A 159 10.38 5.94 -9.58
N LEU A 160 9.11 5.71 -9.26
CA LEU A 160 8.29 4.65 -9.87
C LEU A 160 8.19 4.80 -11.39
N GLU A 161 7.83 5.99 -11.86
CA GLU A 161 7.75 6.32 -13.29
C GLU A 161 9.09 6.07 -14.00
N ASN A 162 10.18 6.62 -13.45
CA ASN A 162 11.52 6.48 -14.02
C ASN A 162 12.00 5.02 -14.04
N GLY A 163 11.85 4.29 -12.94
CA GLY A 163 12.28 2.89 -12.87
C GLY A 163 11.47 1.98 -13.81
N MET A 164 10.17 2.22 -13.94
CA MET A 164 9.32 1.51 -14.91
C MET A 164 9.72 1.82 -16.36
N GLN A 165 10.04 3.08 -16.66
CA GLN A 165 10.52 3.48 -17.98
C GLN A 165 11.86 2.81 -18.31
N MET A 166 12.79 2.74 -17.35
CA MET A 166 14.07 2.04 -17.52
C MET A 166 13.88 0.56 -17.84
N MET A 167 13.01 -0.15 -17.12
CA MET A 167 12.70 -1.54 -17.43
C MET A 167 12.07 -1.68 -18.82
N ARG A 168 11.11 -0.81 -19.18
CA ARG A 168 10.45 -0.86 -20.50
C ARG A 168 11.47 -0.68 -21.62
N ASN A 169 12.30 0.36 -21.55
CA ASN A 169 13.35 0.61 -22.53
C ASN A 169 14.29 -0.60 -22.65
N ARG A 170 14.68 -1.20 -21.52
CA ARG A 170 15.57 -2.37 -21.54
C ARG A 170 14.89 -3.62 -22.11
N MET A 171 13.60 -3.83 -21.85
CA MET A 171 12.82 -4.90 -22.46
C MET A 171 12.69 -4.70 -23.97
N ASP A 172 12.46 -3.46 -24.42
CA ASP A 172 12.36 -3.10 -25.84
C ASP A 172 13.69 -3.34 -26.56
N GLU A 173 14.83 -2.94 -25.95
CA GLU A 173 16.18 -3.24 -26.45
C GLU A 173 16.43 -4.74 -26.61
N ARG A 174 15.84 -5.56 -25.73
CA ARG A 174 15.92 -7.03 -25.76
C ARG A 174 14.88 -7.67 -26.67
N GLY A 175 14.00 -6.90 -27.31
CA GLY A 175 12.90 -7.41 -28.13
C GLY A 175 11.84 -8.19 -27.35
N ILE A 176 11.74 -7.97 -26.03
CA ILE A 176 10.76 -8.63 -25.18
C ILE A 176 9.49 -7.79 -25.16
N GLN A 177 8.40 -8.31 -25.73
CA GLN A 177 7.12 -7.62 -25.70
C GLN A 177 6.60 -7.52 -24.26
N VAL A 178 6.48 -6.28 -23.77
CA VAL A 178 5.75 -5.99 -22.54
C VAL A 178 4.28 -6.34 -22.82
N PRO A 179 3.69 -7.35 -22.14
CA PRO A 179 2.29 -7.66 -22.35
C PRO A 179 1.46 -6.42 -21.98
N PRO A 180 0.40 -6.10 -22.74
CA PRO A 180 -0.57 -5.12 -22.30
C PRO A 180 -1.26 -5.71 -21.06
N GLY A 181 -0.73 -5.40 -19.88
CA GLY A 181 -1.35 -5.84 -18.62
C GLY A 181 -2.77 -5.28 -18.53
N PRO A 182 -3.64 -5.80 -17.65
CA PRO A 182 -5.01 -5.30 -17.44
C PRO A 182 -5.09 -3.86 -16.92
N GLY A 183 -4.00 -3.10 -16.96
CA GLY A 183 -3.99 -1.65 -16.84
C GLY A 183 -3.10 -0.91 -17.84
N GLY A 184 -2.65 -1.54 -18.94
CA GLY A 184 -2.03 -0.88 -20.11
C GLY A 184 -0.80 0.01 -19.85
N GLY A 185 -0.33 0.05 -18.61
CA GLY A 185 0.42 1.19 -18.11
C GLY A 185 0.02 1.44 -16.67
N PHE A 186 0.90 1.07 -15.73
CA PHE A 186 0.88 1.75 -14.44
C PHE A 186 0.98 3.29 -14.62
N PHE A 187 1.41 3.73 -15.82
CA PHE A 187 1.20 5.03 -16.46
C PHE A 187 0.79 4.84 -17.92
#